data_AF-A0A2R5LPI2-F1
#
_entry.id   AF-A0A2R5LPI2-F1
#
_cell.length_a   1.000
_cell.length_b   1.000
_cell.length_c   1.000
_cell.angle_alpha   90.00
_cell.angle_beta   90.00
_cell.angle_gamma   90.00
#
_symmetry.space_group_name_H-M   'P 1'
#
loop_
_entity.id
_entity.type
_entity.pdbx_description
1 polymer ?
#
loop_
_entity_poly.entity_id
_entity_poly.type
_entity_poly.pdbx_seq_one_letter_code
_entity_poly.pdbx_strand_id
1 'polypeptide(L)'
;MAVLVLLLCCVGVQLSSALGHHGTPRQCQHGLYPPNNSTNVETFVINLDLPPSERWTELTTAKKSEVVKIHSVLKNLLDSILGDSLLDLI
;
A
#
# COMPACT_ATOMS: atom_id res chain seq x y z
N MET A 1 -32.79 -23.81 -11.88
CA MET A 1 -32.75 -22.78 -10.82
C MET A 1 -31.38 -22.10 -10.72
N ALA A 2 -30.27 -22.82 -10.60
CA ALA A 2 -28.92 -22.21 -10.51
C ALA A 2 -28.50 -21.38 -11.75
N VAL A 3 -28.81 -21.85 -12.96
CA VAL A 3 -28.46 -21.15 -14.21
C VAL A 3 -29.23 -19.83 -14.37
N LEU A 4 -30.48 -19.78 -13.90
CA LEU A 4 -31.33 -18.58 -13.92
C LEU A 4 -30.81 -17.51 -12.94
N VAL A 5 -30.28 -17.93 -11.78
CA VAL A 5 -29.67 -17.06 -10.77
C VAL A 5 -28.35 -16.46 -11.28
N LEU A 6 -27.54 -17.25 -12.00
CA LEU A 6 -26.31 -16.77 -12.64
C LEU A 6 -26.58 -15.74 -13.75
N LEU A 7 -27.62 -15.98 -14.57
CA LEU A 7 -28.03 -15.04 -15.62
C LEU A 7 -28.58 -13.72 -15.05
N LEU A 8 -29.34 -13.78 -13.95
CA LEU A 8 -29.83 -12.59 -13.25
C LEU A 8 -28.69 -11.76 -12.62
N CYS A 9 -27.62 -12.41 -12.14
CA CYS A 9 -26.41 -11.71 -11.67
C CYS A 9 -25.66 -11.00 -12.79
N CYS A 10 -25.51 -11.63 -13.96
CA CYS A 10 -24.78 -11.04 -15.09
C CYS A 10 -25.48 -9.80 -15.68
N VAL A 11 -26.82 -9.76 -15.69
CA VAL A 11 -27.58 -8.61 -16.21
C VAL A 11 -27.67 -7.48 -15.18
N GLY A 12 -27.73 -7.80 -13.88
CA GLY A 12 -27.79 -6.79 -12.81
C GLY A 12 -26.49 -5.99 -12.61
N VAL A 13 -25.34 -6.56 -12.96
CA VAL A 13 -24.03 -5.91 -12.79
C VAL A 13 -23.72 -4.88 -13.89
N GLN A 14 -24.37 -4.94 -15.06
CA GLN A 14 -24.02 -4.07 -16.19
C GLN A 14 -24.65 -2.67 -16.18
N LEU A 15 -25.61 -2.37 -15.31
CA LEU A 15 -26.22 -1.03 -15.27
C LEU A 15 -25.43 0.00 -14.44
N SER A 16 -24.44 -0.42 -13.64
CA SER A 16 -23.66 0.51 -12.81
C SER A 16 -22.50 1.18 -13.55
N SER A 17 -22.15 0.73 -14.76
CA SER A 17 -21.05 1.29 -15.56
C SER A 17 -21.44 2.53 -16.40
N ALA A 18 -22.71 2.96 -16.40
CA ALA A 18 -23.17 4.11 -17.18
C ALA A 18 -23.15 5.46 -16.42
N LEU A 19 -22.97 5.44 -15.10
CA LEU A 19 -22.64 6.66 -14.35
C LEU A 19 -21.12 6.78 -14.32
N GLY A 20 -20.57 7.23 -15.46
CA GLY A 20 -19.19 7.66 -15.55
C GLY A 20 -18.86 8.51 -14.33
N HIS A 21 -17.81 8.12 -13.62
CA HIS A 21 -17.22 8.86 -12.52
C HIS A 21 -16.67 10.18 -13.08
N HIS A 22 -17.55 11.14 -13.35
CA HIS A 22 -17.15 12.53 -13.46
C HIS A 22 -16.75 12.91 -12.05
N GLY A 23 -15.44 12.80 -11.77
CA GLY A 23 -14.87 13.18 -10.48
C GLY A 23 -15.50 14.48 -10.04
N THR A 24 -16.12 14.48 -8.87
CA THR A 24 -16.71 15.70 -8.32
C THR A 24 -15.62 16.77 -8.34
N PRO A 25 -15.86 17.94 -8.97
CA PRO A 25 -14.82 18.95 -9.09
C PRO A 25 -14.36 19.33 -7.68
N ARG A 26 -13.09 19.05 -7.37
CA ARG A 26 -12.53 19.43 -6.07
C ARG A 26 -12.34 20.94 -6.05
N GLN A 27 -12.78 21.56 -4.97
CA GLN A 27 -12.52 22.98 -4.73
C GLN A 27 -11.03 23.21 -4.48
N CYS A 28 -10.49 24.30 -5.02
CA CYS A 28 -9.10 24.69 -4.79
C CYS A 28 -8.88 25.04 -3.32
N GLN A 29 -7.93 24.36 -2.68
CA GLN A 29 -7.53 24.65 -1.30
C GLN A 29 -6.40 25.69 -1.28
N HIS A 30 -6.48 26.65 -0.37
CA HIS A 30 -5.50 27.72 -0.20
C HIS A 30 -4.93 27.69 1.21
N GLY A 31 -3.72 28.24 1.40
CA GLY A 31 -3.10 28.35 2.74
C GLY A 31 -2.59 27.02 3.31
N LEU A 32 -2.38 26.00 2.48
CA LEU A 32 -1.86 24.70 2.91
C LEU A 32 -0.33 24.67 3.11
N TYR A 33 0.37 25.76 2.77
CA TYR A 33 1.82 25.89 2.91
C TYR A 33 2.16 27.01 3.92
N PRO A 34 3.14 26.80 4.82
CA PRO A 34 3.89 25.55 5.01
C PRO A 34 3.01 24.43 5.59
N PRO A 35 3.26 23.16 5.22
CA PRO A 35 2.49 22.05 5.75
C PRO A 35 2.73 21.93 7.25
N ASN A 36 1.79 21.31 7.95
CA ASN A 36 1.95 21.09 9.38
C ASN A 36 3.16 20.17 9.68
N ASN A 37 3.65 20.24 10.92
CA ASN A 37 4.81 19.46 11.37
C ASN A 37 4.59 17.94 11.35
N SER A 38 3.34 17.46 11.21
CA SER A 38 3.07 16.01 11.09
C SER A 38 3.54 15.41 9.77
N THR A 39 3.91 16.25 8.80
CA THR A 39 4.50 15.84 7.52
C THR A 39 6.02 15.91 7.50
N ASN A 40 6.66 16.27 8.61
CA ASN A 40 8.12 16.33 8.67
C ASN A 40 8.73 14.95 8.48
N VAL A 41 9.77 14.89 7.65
CA VAL A 41 10.54 13.68 7.38
C VAL A 41 11.89 13.78 8.07
N GLU A 42 12.21 12.77 8.86
CA GLU A 42 13.49 12.65 9.56
C GLU A 42 14.64 12.52 8.56
N THR A 43 15.76 13.19 8.86
CA THR A 43 16.98 13.15 8.03
C THR A 43 18.04 12.29 8.72
N PHE A 44 18.68 11.42 7.95
CA PHE A 44 19.77 10.57 8.41
C PHE A 44 21.04 10.87 7.61
N VAL A 45 22.20 10.79 8.26
CA VAL A 45 23.50 10.93 7.59
C VAL A 45 24.02 9.55 7.23
N ILE A 46 24.30 9.34 5.94
CA ILE A 46 24.91 8.10 5.47
C ILE A 46 26.41 8.33 5.31
N ASN A 47 27.20 7.75 6.21
CA ASN A 47 28.66 7.84 6.12
C ASN A 47 29.18 6.90 5.02
N LEU A 48 29.72 7.47 3.94
CA LEU A 48 30.24 6.70 2.80
C LEU A 48 31.62 6.11 3.05
N ASP A 49 32.33 6.57 4.08
CA ASP A 49 33.66 6.07 4.46
C ASP A 49 33.57 4.69 5.16
N LEU A 50 32.40 4.35 5.71
CA LEU A 50 32.15 3.02 6.29
C LEU A 50 32.02 1.93 5.21
N PRO A 51 32.31 0.66 5.57
CA PRO A 51 32.00 -0.48 4.71
C PRO A 51 30.52 -0.50 4.31
N PRO A 52 30.17 -0.92 3.09
CA PRO A 52 28.77 -0.91 2.60
C PRO A 52 27.76 -1.58 3.53
N SER A 53 28.15 -2.65 4.24
CA SER A 53 27.31 -3.37 5.20
C SER A 53 26.95 -2.57 6.45
N GLU A 54 27.71 -1.52 6.79
CA GLU A 54 27.55 -0.76 8.02
C GLU A 54 26.85 0.59 7.83
N ARG A 55 26.87 1.14 6.60
CA ARG A 55 26.38 2.50 6.29
C ARG A 55 24.94 2.77 6.70
N TRP A 56 24.11 1.75 6.68
CA TRP A 56 22.67 1.85 6.91
C TRP A 56 22.26 1.48 8.34
N THR A 57 23.22 1.18 9.22
CA THR A 57 22.94 0.65 10.58
C THR A 57 22.06 1.58 11.39
N GLU A 58 22.34 2.89 11.38
CA GLU A 58 21.55 3.90 12.08
C GLU A 58 20.10 3.96 11.57
N LEU A 59 19.92 4.16 10.27
CA LEU A 59 18.60 4.23 9.62
C LEU A 59 17.79 2.94 9.85
N THR A 60 18.41 1.78 9.65
CA THR A 60 17.73 0.48 9.78
C THR A 60 17.39 0.15 11.22
N THR A 61 18.19 0.59 12.19
CA THR A 61 17.85 0.48 13.62
C THR A 61 16.65 1.35 13.95
N ALA A 62 16.65 2.62 13.49
CA ALA A 62 15.57 3.56 13.76
C ALA A 62 14.22 3.15 13.12
N LYS A 63 14.23 2.58 11.90
CA LYS A 63 13.02 2.20 11.14
C LYS A 63 12.70 0.70 11.16
N LYS A 64 13.36 -0.07 12.03
CA LYS A 64 13.21 -1.53 12.10
C LYS A 64 11.75 -1.96 12.26
N SER A 65 11.02 -1.28 13.14
CA SER A 65 9.65 -1.67 13.50
C SER A 65 8.69 -1.52 12.33
N GLU A 66 8.84 -0.46 11.54
CA GLU A 66 8.03 -0.12 10.40
C GLU A 66 8.29 -1.10 9.24
N VAL A 67 9.56 -1.44 9.01
CA VAL A 67 9.94 -2.45 8.01
C VAL A 67 9.38 -3.82 8.37
N VAL A 68 9.49 -4.24 9.64
CA VAL A 68 8.90 -5.50 10.13
C VAL A 68 7.39 -5.50 9.96
N LYS A 69 6.72 -4.37 10.21
CA LYS A 69 5.27 -4.23 10.02
C LYS A 69 4.87 -4.39 8.55
N ILE A 70 5.59 -3.74 7.62
CA ILE A 70 5.34 -3.87 6.17
C ILE A 70 5.52 -5.34 5.74
N HIS A 71 6.60 -5.97 6.18
CA HIS A 71 6.87 -7.37 5.88
C HIS A 71 5.77 -8.30 6.42
N SER A 72 5.26 -8.08 7.63
CA SER A 72 4.16 -8.85 8.19
C SER A 72 2.85 -8.66 7.41
N VAL A 73 2.52 -7.43 7.03
CA VAL A 73 1.32 -7.16 6.21
C VAL A 73 1.42 -7.86 4.86
N LEU A 74 2.60 -7.82 4.23
CA LEU A 74 2.83 -8.49 2.95
C LEU A 74 2.68 -10.01 3.08
N LYS A 75 3.29 -10.62 4.11
CA LYS A 75 3.13 -12.06 4.37
C LYS A 75 1.68 -12.47 4.53
N ASN A 76 0.95 -11.77 5.41
CA ASN A 76 -0.46 -12.07 5.65
C ASN A 76 -1.32 -11.91 4.39
N LEU A 77 -1.00 -10.93 3.53
CA LEU A 77 -1.69 -10.75 2.26
C LEU A 77 -1.41 -11.92 1.30
N LEU A 78 -0.16 -12.35 1.19
CA LEU A 78 0.23 -13.46 0.34
C LEU A 78 -0.39 -14.77 0.82
N ASP A 79 -0.35 -15.04 2.13
CA ASP A 79 -0.98 -16.21 2.74
C ASP A 79 -2.50 -16.22 2.47
N SER A 80 -3.15 -15.05 2.53
CA SER A 80 -4.58 -14.93 2.25
C SER A 80 -4.97 -15.14 0.79
N ILE A 81 -4.06 -14.88 -0.17
CA ILE A 81 -4.34 -14.98 -1.61
C ILE A 81 -3.94 -16.35 -2.16
N LEU A 82 -2.79 -16.87 -1.71
CA LEU A 82 -2.15 -18.03 -2.31
C LEU A 82 -2.14 -19.26 -1.39
N GLY A 83 -2.55 -19.11 -0.12
CA GLY A 83 -2.40 -20.17 0.88
C GLY A 83 -0.92 -20.52 1.11
N ASP A 84 -0.66 -21.69 1.67
CA ASP A 84 0.71 -22.16 1.99
C ASP A 84 1.62 -22.36 0.76
N SER A 85 1.07 -22.38 -0.46
CA SER A 85 1.84 -22.70 -1.68
C SER A 85 2.90 -21.68 -2.07
N LEU A 86 2.91 -20.46 -1.50
CA LEU A 86 3.99 -19.50 -1.78
C LEU A 86 5.28 -19.80 -0.99
N LEU A 87 5.19 -20.52 0.14
CA LEU A 87 6.36 -20.94 0.91
C LEU A 87 7.02 -22.22 0.36
N ASP A 88 6.33 -22.96 -0.51
CA ASP A 88 6.92 -24.11 -1.23
C ASP A 88 7.81 -23.68 -2.41
N LEU A 89 7.80 -22.40 -2.79
CA LEU A 89 8.51 -21.90 -3.98
C LEU A 89 9.91 -21.32 -3.67
N ILE A 90 10.31 -21.24 -2.40
CA ILE A 90 11.62 -20.71 -1.98
C ILE A 90 12.39 -21.76 -1.18
#